data_AF-A0A1U7J044-F1
#
_entry.id   AF-A0A1U7J044-F1
#
_cell.length_a   1.000
_cell.length_b   1.000
_cell.length_c   1.000
_cell.angle_alpha   90.00
_cell.angle_beta   90.00
_cell.angle_gamma   90.00
#
_symmetry.space_group_name_H-M   'P 1'
#
loop_
_entity.id
_entity.type
_entity.pdbx_description
1 polymer ?
#
loop_
_entity_poly.entity_id
_entity_poly.type
_entity_poly.pdbx_seq_one_letter_code
_entity_poly.pdbx_strand_id
1 'polypeptide(L)'
;MLALVIPDSNPAPPLAEDLVKTPPPLDDVTLTVLPSTVEAPPVVTPAEPMPDTTAAPPPAAPQAPTPPPISAAQPQPSPQPVAQTPEPAVTPPPEPVVDPPAPPALYANFPHLDGAQAACEGLADCWRSPVSSSWRSAAGDLEAQLESQGYTVSNVTGEVLSIDSGVRVYAVSKPGEAEYYLNLVSVREGVLYTMTAEPMTSDQVLALQRS
;
A
#
# COMPACT_ATOMS: atom_id res chain seq x y z
N MET A 1 -43.83 -38.58 40.33
CA MET A 1 -43.86 -37.19 40.79
C MET A 1 -42.43 -36.74 41.03
N LEU A 2 -41.90 -35.87 40.18
CA LEU A 2 -40.78 -34.95 40.44
C LEU A 2 -40.84 -33.93 39.30
N ALA A 3 -41.37 -32.76 39.61
CA ALA A 3 -41.44 -31.61 38.73
C ALA A 3 -40.09 -30.88 38.82
N LEU A 4 -39.43 -30.66 37.68
CA LEU A 4 -38.31 -29.74 37.57
C LEU A 4 -38.78 -28.51 36.80
N VAL A 5 -38.93 -27.42 37.54
CA VAL A 5 -39.36 -26.10 37.09
C VAL A 5 -38.22 -25.45 36.32
N ILE A 6 -38.47 -25.04 35.08
CA ILE A 6 -37.57 -24.21 34.26
C ILE A 6 -37.86 -22.75 34.63
N PRO A 7 -36.87 -21.96 35.10
CA PRO A 7 -37.04 -20.51 35.20
C PRO A 7 -36.92 -19.88 33.80
N ASP A 8 -38.06 -19.45 33.28
CA ASP A 8 -38.19 -18.46 32.21
C ASP A 8 -37.59 -17.13 32.70
N SER A 9 -36.56 -16.64 32.03
CA SER A 9 -36.00 -15.31 32.27
C SER A 9 -35.88 -14.60 30.93
N ASN A 10 -37.03 -14.09 30.51
CA ASN A 10 -37.19 -13.11 29.45
C ASN A 10 -37.06 -11.70 30.05
N PRO A 11 -35.90 -11.01 29.96
CA PRO A 11 -35.86 -9.60 30.29
C PRO A 11 -36.45 -8.78 29.13
N ALA A 12 -37.60 -8.16 29.39
CA ALA A 12 -38.16 -7.12 28.54
C ALA A 12 -37.15 -5.96 28.34
N PRO A 13 -37.14 -5.29 27.18
CA PRO A 13 -36.32 -4.10 26.98
C PRO A 13 -36.86 -2.94 27.85
N PRO A 14 -35.98 -2.16 28.52
CA PRO A 14 -36.42 -0.97 29.23
C PRO A 14 -36.92 0.09 28.24
N LEU A 15 -38.13 0.56 28.51
CA LEU A 15 -38.76 1.74 27.91
C LEU A 15 -37.84 2.96 28.04
N ALA A 16 -37.66 3.67 26.92
CA ALA A 16 -36.96 4.93 26.84
C ALA A 16 -37.79 6.04 27.48
N GLU A 17 -37.50 6.40 28.73
CA GLU A 17 -38.01 7.62 29.33
C GLU A 17 -36.91 8.31 30.17
N ASP A 18 -36.74 9.59 29.84
CA ASP A 18 -36.21 10.67 30.68
C ASP A 18 -34.71 10.70 31.03
N LEU A 19 -33.96 11.50 30.26
CA LEU A 19 -32.87 12.32 30.78
C LEU A 19 -32.58 13.47 29.81
N VAL A 20 -33.46 14.48 29.85
CA VAL A 20 -33.12 15.85 29.44
C VAL A 20 -32.05 16.34 30.43
N LYS A 21 -30.79 16.03 30.13
CA LYS A 21 -29.64 16.49 30.91
C LYS A 21 -29.31 17.91 30.45
N THR A 22 -29.73 18.87 31.26
CA THR A 22 -29.29 20.27 31.26
C THR A 22 -27.79 20.36 30.94
N PRO A 23 -27.36 21.13 29.93
CA PRO A 23 -25.94 21.35 29.69
C PRO A 23 -25.32 22.07 30.92
N PRO A 24 -24.12 21.68 31.37
CA PRO A 24 -23.44 22.38 32.45
C PRO A 24 -23.15 23.83 32.04
N PRO A 25 -23.16 24.79 32.99
CA PRO A 25 -22.70 26.13 32.72
C PRO A 25 -21.22 26.08 32.28
N LEU A 26 -20.91 26.78 31.21
CA LEU A 26 -19.55 26.97 30.72
C LEU A 26 -18.74 27.68 31.81
N ASP A 27 -17.87 26.93 32.49
CA ASP A 27 -16.83 27.51 33.32
C ASP A 27 -15.94 28.41 32.46
N ASP A 28 -15.77 29.63 32.94
CA ASP A 28 -14.90 30.67 32.41
C ASP A 28 -13.45 30.16 32.40
N VAL A 29 -13.01 29.70 31.22
CA VAL A 29 -11.62 29.26 31.01
C VAL A 29 -10.74 30.49 31.00
N THR A 30 -10.17 30.80 32.16
CA THR A 30 -9.08 31.77 32.31
C THR A 30 -7.84 31.24 31.58
N LEU A 31 -7.67 31.66 30.33
CA LEU A 31 -6.47 31.47 29.53
C LEU A 31 -5.28 32.14 30.22
N THR A 32 -4.56 31.39 31.03
CA THR A 32 -3.25 31.81 31.53
C THR A 32 -2.25 31.65 30.39
N VAL A 33 -2.04 32.74 29.64
CA VAL A 33 -0.99 32.83 28.63
C VAL A 33 0.35 32.77 29.36
N LEU A 34 1.06 31.64 29.24
CA LEU A 34 2.46 31.57 29.65
C LEU A 34 3.26 32.59 28.83
N PRO A 35 4.16 33.38 29.45
CA PRO A 35 5.03 34.27 28.70
C PRO A 35 5.88 33.42 27.75
N SER A 36 5.79 33.72 26.45
CA SER A 36 6.69 33.17 25.44
C SER A 36 8.12 33.55 25.81
N THR A 37 8.92 32.57 26.21
CA THR A 37 10.37 32.69 26.23
C THR A 37 10.81 33.03 24.81
N VAL A 38 11.16 34.29 24.59
CA VAL A 38 11.88 34.72 23.39
C VAL A 38 13.27 34.09 23.49
N GLU A 39 13.42 32.91 22.90
CA GLU A 39 14.72 32.34 22.63
C GLU A 39 15.42 33.28 21.64
N ALA A 40 16.45 33.96 22.12
CA ALA A 40 17.25 34.87 21.31
C ALA A 40 17.82 34.09 20.10
N PRO A 41 17.82 34.66 18.89
CA PRO A 41 18.46 34.02 17.76
C PRO A 41 19.94 33.79 18.09
N PRO A 42 20.53 32.65 17.67
CA PRO A 42 21.95 32.42 17.87
C PRO A 42 22.73 33.56 17.20
N VAL A 43 23.66 34.14 17.95
CA VAL A 43 24.69 35.04 17.42
C VAL A 43 25.42 34.29 16.32
N VAL A 44 25.20 34.70 15.07
CA VAL A 44 25.93 34.19 13.91
C VAL A 44 27.34 34.74 13.99
N THR A 45 28.28 33.92 14.46
CA THR A 45 29.70 34.19 14.36
C THR A 45 30.07 34.30 12.87
N PRO A 46 30.74 35.37 12.42
CA PRO A 46 31.24 35.46 11.05
C PRO A 46 32.15 34.27 10.75
N ALA A 47 31.76 33.44 9.80
CA ALA A 47 32.60 32.37 9.29
C ALA A 47 33.83 32.97 8.62
N GLU A 48 34.99 32.54 9.08
CA GLU A 48 36.30 32.83 8.50
C GLU A 48 36.32 32.36 7.02
N PRO A 49 36.83 33.17 6.07
CA PRO A 49 36.89 32.76 4.67
C PRO A 49 37.88 31.60 4.52
N MET A 50 37.36 30.41 4.21
CA MET A 50 38.20 29.27 3.87
C MET A 50 38.93 29.53 2.54
N PRO A 51 40.19 29.11 2.40
CA PRO A 51 40.94 29.26 1.15
C PRO A 51 40.34 28.41 0.02
N ASP A 52 40.25 29.01 -1.17
CA ASP A 52 39.93 28.38 -2.44
C ASP A 52 40.67 27.05 -2.62
N THR A 53 39.93 25.95 -2.50
CA THR A 53 40.41 24.63 -2.91
C THR A 53 40.29 24.54 -4.42
N THR A 54 41.46 24.56 -5.07
CA THR A 54 41.65 24.34 -6.50
C THR A 54 40.89 23.09 -6.96
N ALA A 55 39.95 23.27 -7.88
CA ALA A 55 39.22 22.18 -8.53
C ALA A 55 40.21 21.30 -9.32
N ALA A 56 40.35 20.04 -8.89
CA ALA A 56 40.99 19.01 -9.69
C ALA A 56 40.13 18.69 -10.92
N PRO A 57 40.74 18.39 -12.10
CA PRO A 57 39.99 18.00 -13.28
C PRO A 57 39.24 16.67 -13.05
N PRO A 58 38.08 16.48 -13.71
CA PRO A 58 37.29 15.27 -13.55
C PRO A 58 38.04 14.02 -14.05
N PRO A 59 37.91 12.87 -13.36
CA PRO A 59 38.42 11.60 -13.87
C PRO A 59 37.68 11.20 -15.15
N ALA A 60 38.44 10.72 -16.13
CA ALA A 60 37.93 10.23 -17.41
C ALA A 60 36.88 9.12 -17.20
N ALA A 61 35.77 9.22 -17.92
CA ALA A 61 34.71 8.22 -17.92
C ALA A 61 35.24 6.84 -18.37
N PRO A 62 34.79 5.73 -17.75
CA PRO A 62 35.03 4.39 -18.26
C PRO A 62 34.45 4.23 -19.66
N GLN A 63 35.28 3.81 -20.62
CA GLN A 63 34.82 3.45 -21.95
C GLN A 63 33.89 2.24 -21.87
N ALA A 64 32.73 2.33 -22.51
CA ALA A 64 31.79 1.23 -22.63
C ALA A 64 32.46 0.04 -23.34
N PRO A 65 32.19 -1.21 -22.91
CA PRO A 65 32.69 -2.39 -23.59
C PRO A 65 32.07 -2.51 -24.99
N THR A 66 32.93 -2.69 -25.98
CA THR A 66 32.59 -3.01 -27.37
C THR A 66 31.70 -4.25 -27.43
N PRO A 67 30.59 -4.25 -28.19
CA PRO A 67 29.78 -5.44 -28.38
C PRO A 67 30.57 -6.55 -29.12
N PRO A 68 30.34 -7.84 -28.81
CA PRO A 68 30.99 -8.93 -29.50
C PRO A 68 30.53 -9.02 -30.97
N PRO A 69 31.38 -9.56 -31.87
CA PRO A 69 31.01 -9.76 -33.27
C PRO A 69 29.86 -10.76 -33.42
N ILE A 70 28.84 -10.36 -34.18
CA ILE A 70 27.70 -11.19 -34.54
C ILE A 70 28.21 -12.33 -35.43
N SER A 71 28.15 -13.55 -34.92
CA SER A 71 28.49 -14.76 -35.66
C SER A 71 27.47 -14.97 -36.78
N ALA A 72 27.95 -15.08 -38.01
CA ALA A 72 27.13 -15.27 -39.20
C ALA A 72 26.34 -16.59 -39.14
N ALA A 73 25.10 -16.52 -39.59
CA ALA A 73 24.15 -17.63 -39.69
C ALA A 73 24.75 -18.84 -40.43
N GLN A 74 24.59 -20.03 -39.84
CA GLN A 74 24.80 -21.28 -40.56
C GLN A 74 23.62 -21.53 -41.53
N PRO A 75 23.86 -22.12 -42.72
CA PRO A 75 22.80 -22.46 -43.66
C PRO A 75 21.89 -23.56 -43.09
N GLN A 76 20.58 -23.33 -43.13
CA GLN A 76 19.54 -24.32 -42.86
C GLN A 76 19.54 -25.42 -43.94
N PRO A 77 19.52 -26.72 -43.59
CA PRO A 77 19.30 -27.77 -44.56
C PRO A 77 17.84 -27.80 -45.03
N SER A 78 17.66 -28.04 -46.33
CA SER A 78 16.36 -28.15 -47.00
C SER A 78 15.49 -29.28 -46.43
N PRO A 79 14.15 -29.10 -46.34
CA PRO A 79 13.24 -30.15 -45.92
C PRO A 79 13.11 -31.25 -46.99
N GLN A 80 13.18 -32.50 -46.56
CA GLN A 80 12.84 -33.68 -47.37
C GLN A 80 11.31 -33.83 -47.50
N PRO A 81 10.80 -34.35 -48.63
CA PRO A 81 9.37 -34.61 -48.80
C PRO A 81 8.95 -35.84 -47.97
N VAL A 82 8.06 -35.65 -47.00
CA VAL A 82 7.43 -36.75 -46.26
C VAL A 82 6.16 -37.17 -46.98
N ALA A 83 6.02 -38.47 -47.20
CA ALA A 83 4.90 -39.11 -47.88
C ALA A 83 3.55 -38.83 -47.20
N GLN A 84 2.53 -38.57 -48.02
CA GLN A 84 1.15 -38.36 -47.60
C GLN A 84 0.57 -39.63 -46.97
N THR A 85 0.18 -39.54 -45.71
CA THR A 85 -0.63 -40.54 -45.00
C THR A 85 -2.09 -40.08 -45.05
N PRO A 86 -3.07 -40.98 -45.31
CA PRO A 86 -4.47 -40.61 -45.49
C PRO A 86 -5.11 -39.99 -44.24
N GLU A 87 -5.90 -38.97 -44.53
CA GLU A 87 -6.60 -38.02 -43.67
C GLU A 87 -7.66 -38.69 -42.75
N PRO A 88 -7.59 -38.51 -41.42
CA PRO A 88 -8.72 -38.75 -40.52
C PRO A 88 -9.71 -37.58 -40.60
N ALA A 89 -11.00 -37.90 -40.64
CA ALA A 89 -12.12 -36.95 -40.71
C ALA A 89 -11.97 -35.76 -39.73
N VAL A 90 -11.91 -34.56 -40.31
CA VAL A 90 -11.91 -33.28 -39.59
C VAL A 90 -13.22 -33.17 -38.81
N THR A 91 -13.12 -33.32 -37.49
CA THR A 91 -14.16 -32.88 -36.57
C THR A 91 -14.15 -31.35 -36.59
N PRO A 92 -15.30 -30.66 -36.73
CA PRO A 92 -15.32 -29.21 -36.73
C PRO A 92 -14.68 -28.68 -35.44
N PRO A 93 -13.87 -27.61 -35.51
CA PRO A 93 -13.28 -27.01 -34.32
C PRO A 93 -14.40 -26.56 -33.37
N PRO A 94 -14.27 -26.79 -32.06
CA PRO A 94 -15.24 -26.28 -31.10
C PRO A 94 -15.36 -24.76 -31.26
N GLU A 95 -16.58 -24.26 -31.28
CA GLU A 95 -16.85 -22.82 -31.26
C GLU A 95 -16.06 -22.18 -30.10
N PRO A 96 -15.41 -21.03 -30.31
CA PRO A 96 -14.75 -20.31 -29.24
C PRO A 96 -15.80 -19.94 -28.20
N VAL A 97 -15.74 -20.61 -27.05
CA VAL A 97 -16.49 -20.20 -25.86
C VAL A 97 -15.97 -18.80 -25.53
N VAL A 98 -16.82 -17.80 -25.76
CA VAL A 98 -16.57 -16.43 -25.30
C VAL A 98 -16.58 -16.52 -23.78
N ASP A 99 -15.39 -16.58 -23.19
CA ASP A 99 -15.23 -16.54 -21.75
C ASP A 99 -15.90 -15.23 -21.25
N PRO A 100 -16.85 -15.32 -20.30
CA PRO A 100 -17.50 -14.13 -19.78
C PRO A 100 -16.42 -13.16 -19.26
N PRO A 101 -16.59 -11.84 -19.47
CA PRO A 101 -15.58 -10.87 -19.05
C PRO A 101 -15.28 -11.09 -17.57
N ALA A 102 -14.02 -11.37 -17.27
CA ALA A 102 -13.56 -11.52 -15.90
C ALA A 102 -14.02 -10.30 -15.09
N PRO A 103 -14.52 -10.50 -13.86
CA PRO A 103 -14.92 -9.39 -13.02
C PRO A 103 -13.75 -8.40 -12.90
N PRO A 104 -14.03 -7.09 -12.86
CA PRO A 104 -12.97 -6.09 -12.76
C PRO A 104 -12.14 -6.36 -11.51
N ALA A 105 -10.82 -6.45 -11.68
CA ALA A 105 -9.91 -6.63 -10.56
C ALA A 105 -10.07 -5.43 -9.61
N LEU A 106 -10.38 -5.70 -8.35
CA LEU A 106 -10.74 -4.71 -7.32
C LEU A 106 -9.71 -3.57 -7.18
N TYR A 107 -8.46 -3.81 -7.56
CA TYR A 107 -7.34 -2.88 -7.38
C TYR A 107 -6.73 -2.39 -8.70
N ALA A 108 -7.35 -2.67 -9.86
CA ALA A 108 -6.78 -2.33 -11.16
C ALA A 108 -6.53 -0.83 -11.38
N ASN A 109 -7.27 0.03 -10.68
CA ASN A 109 -7.16 1.48 -10.77
C ASN A 109 -6.43 2.11 -9.58
N PHE A 110 -5.79 1.30 -8.72
CA PHE A 110 -5.12 1.82 -7.55
C PHE A 110 -3.94 2.73 -7.94
N PRO A 111 -3.84 3.96 -7.40
CA PRO A 111 -2.70 4.83 -7.69
C PRO A 111 -1.42 4.30 -7.03
N HIS A 112 -0.39 4.05 -7.82
CA HIS A 112 0.91 3.63 -7.31
C HIS A 112 1.85 4.82 -7.11
N LEU A 113 2.68 4.73 -6.07
CA LEU A 113 3.74 5.70 -5.83
C LEU A 113 4.77 5.68 -6.98
N ASP A 114 5.43 6.81 -7.21
CA ASP A 114 6.45 6.91 -8.25
C ASP A 114 7.59 5.91 -8.00
N GLY A 115 8.01 5.22 -9.06
CA GLY A 115 9.02 4.18 -9.00
C GLY A 115 8.63 2.93 -8.19
N ALA A 116 7.36 2.78 -7.81
CA ALA A 116 6.91 1.58 -7.10
C ALA A 116 7.03 0.33 -7.97
N GLN A 117 7.47 -0.77 -7.36
CA GLN A 117 7.69 -2.05 -8.03
C GLN A 117 6.99 -3.16 -7.26
N ALA A 118 6.46 -4.16 -7.97
CA ALA A 118 5.98 -5.39 -7.33
C ALA A 118 7.16 -6.07 -6.62
N ALA A 119 7.02 -6.31 -5.31
CA ALA A 119 8.16 -6.70 -4.47
C ALA A 119 7.92 -7.92 -3.58
N CYS A 120 6.68 -8.32 -3.37
CA CYS A 120 6.36 -9.41 -2.45
C CYS A 120 6.02 -10.66 -3.27
N GLU A 121 6.94 -11.62 -3.31
CA GLU A 121 6.69 -12.90 -3.98
C GLU A 121 5.50 -13.60 -3.32
N GLY A 122 4.47 -13.91 -4.11
CA GLY A 122 3.30 -14.66 -3.65
C GLY A 122 2.22 -13.82 -2.95
N LEU A 123 2.42 -12.52 -2.71
CA LEU A 123 1.33 -11.60 -2.34
C LEU A 123 0.92 -10.79 -3.56
N ALA A 124 -0.29 -11.06 -4.06
CA ALA A 124 -0.93 -10.19 -5.04
C ALA A 124 -1.01 -8.76 -4.49
N ASP A 125 -0.87 -7.78 -5.37
CA ASP A 125 -1.09 -6.37 -5.04
C ASP A 125 -0.14 -5.82 -3.96
N CYS A 126 1.10 -6.34 -3.89
CA CYS A 126 2.11 -5.89 -2.95
C CYS A 126 3.27 -5.19 -3.66
N TRP A 127 3.47 -3.93 -3.26
CA TRP A 127 4.31 -2.97 -3.94
C TRP A 127 5.35 -2.38 -2.98
N ARG A 128 6.53 -2.08 -3.49
CA ARG A 128 7.59 -1.39 -2.78
C ARG A 128 7.87 -0.05 -3.42
N SER A 129 7.83 1.01 -2.63
CA SER A 129 8.27 2.32 -3.07
C SER A 129 9.70 2.60 -2.59
N PRO A 130 10.67 2.83 -3.50
CA PRO A 130 12.05 3.19 -3.13
C PRO A 130 12.21 4.67 -2.78
N VAL A 131 11.26 5.52 -3.17
CA VAL A 131 11.35 6.99 -3.02
C VAL A 131 10.83 7.49 -1.66
N SER A 132 10.02 6.69 -0.98
CA SER A 132 9.49 7.04 0.33
C SER A 132 10.44 6.57 1.43
N SER A 133 11.19 7.51 2.01
CA SER A 133 12.09 7.22 3.14
C SER A 133 11.33 6.89 4.44
N SER A 134 10.01 7.11 4.47
CA SER A 134 9.15 6.74 5.59
C SER A 134 7.73 6.40 5.16
N TRP A 135 7.06 5.52 5.92
CA TRP A 135 5.65 5.19 5.72
C TRP A 135 4.73 6.41 5.82
N ARG A 136 5.12 7.45 6.58
CA ARG A 136 4.33 8.68 6.76
C ARG A 136 4.17 9.45 5.46
N SER A 137 5.28 9.61 4.74
CA SER A 137 5.28 10.28 3.43
C SER A 137 4.50 9.46 2.41
N ALA A 138 4.77 8.15 2.34
CA ALA A 138 4.03 7.23 1.46
C ALA A 138 2.51 7.28 1.72
N ALA A 139 2.10 7.29 2.99
CA ALA A 139 0.69 7.38 3.36
C ALA A 139 0.07 8.71 2.91
N GLY A 140 0.74 9.84 3.15
CA GLY A 140 0.23 11.15 2.71
C GLY A 140 0.07 11.26 1.20
N ASP A 141 1.05 10.74 0.44
CA ASP A 141 0.99 10.75 -1.04
C ASP A 141 -0.13 9.84 -1.58
N LEU A 142 -0.30 8.65 -0.99
CA LEU A 142 -1.37 7.71 -1.37
C LEU A 142 -2.75 8.23 -0.97
N GLU A 143 -2.89 8.81 0.21
CA GLU A 143 -4.13 9.44 0.69
C GLU A 143 -4.56 10.55 -0.26
N ALA A 144 -3.67 11.49 -0.57
CA ALA A 144 -3.97 12.59 -1.50
C ALA A 144 -4.37 12.07 -2.89
N GLN A 145 -3.71 11.03 -3.40
CA GLN A 145 -4.04 10.44 -4.69
C GLN A 145 -5.40 9.72 -4.67
N LEU A 146 -5.70 8.96 -3.62
CA LEU A 146 -6.98 8.26 -3.46
C LEU A 146 -8.14 9.26 -3.30
N GLU A 147 -7.97 10.29 -2.46
CA GLU A 147 -8.97 11.34 -2.28
C GLU A 147 -9.23 12.13 -3.57
N SER A 148 -8.20 12.39 -4.37
CA SER A 148 -8.37 13.03 -5.69
C SER A 148 -9.22 12.20 -6.67
N GLN A 149 -9.32 10.89 -6.45
CA GLN A 149 -10.16 9.96 -7.22
C GLN A 149 -11.54 9.71 -6.57
N GLY A 150 -11.85 10.43 -5.49
CA GLY A 150 -13.12 10.35 -4.78
C GLY A 150 -13.23 9.20 -3.77
N TYR A 151 -12.11 8.58 -3.39
CA TYR A 151 -12.09 7.64 -2.27
C TYR A 151 -12.06 8.39 -0.93
N THR A 152 -12.59 7.75 0.11
CA THR A 152 -12.44 8.14 1.51
C THR A 152 -11.42 7.21 2.15
N VAL A 153 -10.46 7.79 2.87
CA VAL A 153 -9.38 7.07 3.54
C VAL A 153 -9.50 7.31 5.04
N SER A 154 -9.60 6.23 5.83
CA SER A 154 -9.75 6.31 7.29
C SER A 154 -8.66 5.50 7.99
N ASN A 155 -7.90 6.13 8.88
CA ASN A 155 -6.87 5.41 9.64
C ASN A 155 -7.51 4.52 10.70
N VAL A 156 -7.35 3.21 10.54
CA VAL A 156 -7.87 2.19 11.47
C VAL A 156 -6.74 1.45 12.19
N THR A 157 -5.52 2.02 12.17
CA THR A 157 -4.33 1.32 12.65
C THR A 157 -4.50 0.89 14.09
N GLY A 158 -4.88 1.79 15.01
CA GLY A 158 -4.99 1.48 16.45
C GLY A 158 -6.09 0.48 16.82
N GLU A 159 -7.04 0.25 15.93
CA GLU A 159 -8.12 -0.73 16.11
C GLU A 159 -7.69 -2.14 15.70
N VAL A 160 -6.73 -2.23 14.76
CA VAL A 160 -6.24 -3.49 14.19
C VAL A 160 -4.87 -3.88 14.76
N LEU A 161 -3.95 -2.91 14.89
CA LEU A 161 -2.53 -3.08 15.20
C LEU A 161 -2.02 -2.00 16.16
N SER A 162 -0.97 -2.31 16.91
CA SER A 162 -0.30 -1.31 17.74
C SER A 162 0.43 -0.28 16.87
N ILE A 163 0.31 1.00 17.24
CA ILE A 163 0.89 2.14 16.51
C ILE A 163 2.42 2.03 16.36
N ASP A 164 3.08 1.36 17.32
CA ASP A 164 4.53 1.16 17.39
C ASP A 164 5.07 0.03 16.50
N SER A 165 4.19 -0.72 15.82
CA SER A 165 4.58 -1.84 14.93
C SER A 165 5.27 -1.42 13.64
N GLY A 166 5.43 -0.11 13.39
CA GLY A 166 5.95 0.42 12.12
C GLY A 166 5.01 0.22 10.94
N VAL A 167 3.73 -0.05 11.23
CA VAL A 167 2.65 -0.30 10.27
C VAL A 167 1.58 0.77 10.37
N ARG A 168 0.95 1.06 9.24
CA ARG A 168 -0.34 1.74 9.18
C ARG A 168 -1.32 0.97 8.33
N VAL A 169 -2.55 0.93 8.83
CA VAL A 169 -3.69 0.36 8.13
C VAL A 169 -4.72 1.48 7.94
N TYR A 170 -5.18 1.61 6.70
CA TYR A 170 -6.23 2.52 6.30
C TYR A 170 -7.37 1.76 5.66
N ALA A 171 -8.60 2.01 6.09
CA ALA A 171 -9.79 1.59 5.37
C ALA A 171 -10.04 2.57 4.21
N VAL A 172 -10.18 2.04 3.00
CA VAL A 172 -10.40 2.80 1.78
C VAL A 172 -11.75 2.43 1.20
N SER A 173 -12.63 3.41 1.07
CA SER A 173 -14.00 3.20 0.61
C SER A 173 -14.41 4.25 -0.44
N LYS A 174 -15.33 3.87 -1.32
CA LYS A 174 -15.92 4.77 -2.32
C LYS A 174 -17.35 4.34 -2.61
N PRO A 175 -18.29 5.29 -2.79
CA PRO A 175 -19.69 4.94 -3.04
C PRO A 175 -19.84 4.02 -4.26
N GLY A 176 -20.46 2.85 -4.06
CA GLY A 176 -20.69 1.87 -5.13
C GLY A 176 -19.51 0.91 -5.39
N GLU A 177 -18.41 1.03 -4.65
CA GLU A 177 -17.27 0.09 -4.70
C GLU A 177 -17.14 -0.66 -3.36
N ALA A 178 -16.49 -1.82 -3.39
CA ALA A 178 -16.20 -2.57 -2.18
C ALA A 178 -15.11 -1.85 -1.36
N GLU A 179 -15.28 -1.79 -0.04
CA GLU A 179 -14.23 -1.33 0.87
C GLU A 179 -13.04 -2.29 0.84
N TYR A 180 -11.83 -1.75 0.94
CA TYR A 180 -10.60 -2.51 1.09
C TYR A 180 -9.65 -1.82 2.06
N TYR A 181 -8.59 -2.53 2.45
CA TYR A 181 -7.61 -2.06 3.43
C TYR A 181 -6.26 -1.85 2.76
N LEU A 182 -5.73 -0.64 2.91
CA LEU A 182 -4.37 -0.31 2.52
C LEU A 182 -3.45 -0.49 3.73
N ASN A 183 -2.54 -1.45 3.63
CA ASN A 183 -1.58 -1.78 4.66
C ASN A 183 -0.21 -1.26 4.23
N LEU A 184 0.39 -0.33 4.98
CA LEU A 184 1.72 0.19 4.76
C LEU A 184 2.65 -0.30 5.86
N VAL A 185 3.76 -0.91 5.48
CA VAL A 185 4.74 -1.51 6.37
C VAL A 185 6.10 -0.89 6.08
N SER A 186 6.74 -0.37 7.12
CA SER A 186 8.12 0.11 7.01
C SER A 186 9.08 -1.07 6.96
N VAL A 187 9.97 -1.07 5.98
CA VAL A 187 11.04 -2.07 5.84
C VAL A 187 12.39 -1.37 5.70
N ARG A 188 13.49 -2.13 5.71
CA ARG A 188 14.85 -1.54 5.59
C ARG A 188 15.07 -0.81 4.27
N GLU A 189 14.44 -1.28 3.21
CA GLU A 189 14.61 -0.77 1.83
C GLU A 189 13.47 0.17 1.40
N GLY A 190 12.78 0.79 2.37
CA GLY A 190 11.71 1.76 2.10
C GLY A 190 10.37 1.33 2.71
N VAL A 191 9.31 1.41 1.91
CA VAL A 191 7.94 1.11 2.36
C VAL A 191 7.34 0.05 1.45
N LEU A 192 6.83 -1.02 2.06
CA LEU A 192 5.93 -1.97 1.41
C LEU A 192 4.49 -1.50 1.63
N TYR A 193 3.67 -1.60 0.61
CA TYR A 193 2.24 -1.42 0.76
C TYR A 193 1.46 -2.44 -0.06
N THR A 194 0.31 -2.84 0.46
CA THR A 194 -0.57 -3.79 -0.22
C THR A 194 -2.02 -3.58 0.15
N MET A 195 -2.90 -3.93 -0.80
CA MET A 195 -4.34 -3.80 -0.69
C MET A 195 -4.96 -5.16 -0.43
N THR A 196 -5.76 -5.26 0.62
CA THR A 196 -6.38 -6.51 1.06
C THR A 196 -7.86 -6.29 1.37
N ALA A 197 -8.68 -7.34 1.25
CA ALA A 197 -10.10 -7.26 1.61
C ALA A 197 -10.33 -7.16 3.14
N GLU A 198 -9.37 -7.64 3.92
CA GLU A 198 -9.36 -7.61 5.38
C GLU A 198 -8.04 -6.98 5.87
N PRO A 199 -8.03 -6.30 7.02
CA PRO A 199 -6.81 -5.69 7.53
C PRO A 199 -5.79 -6.77 7.94
N MET A 200 -4.50 -6.48 7.77
CA MET A 200 -3.45 -7.46 8.10
C MET A 200 -3.40 -7.81 9.58
N THR A 201 -3.08 -9.07 9.85
CA THR A 201 -2.73 -9.52 11.20
C THR A 201 -1.27 -9.20 11.54
N SER A 202 -0.96 -9.20 12.84
CA SER A 202 0.42 -9.01 13.33
C SER A 202 1.41 -10.03 12.73
N ASP A 203 0.99 -11.28 12.53
CA ASP A 203 1.85 -12.32 11.95
C ASP A 203 2.19 -12.04 10.47
N GLN A 204 1.22 -11.53 9.70
CA GLN A 204 1.43 -11.15 8.30
C GLN A 204 2.37 -9.95 8.18
N VAL A 205 2.21 -8.97 9.06
CA VAL A 205 3.12 -7.82 9.17
C VAL A 205 4.55 -8.28 9.47
N LEU A 206 4.72 -9.19 10.43
CA LEU A 206 6.04 -9.72 10.79
C LEU A 206 6.67 -10.51 9.63
N ALA A 207 5.88 -11.20 8.82
CA ALA A 207 6.37 -11.87 7.62
C ALA A 207 6.91 -10.86 6.59
N LEU A 208 6.18 -9.77 6.33
CA LEU A 208 6.61 -8.71 5.41
C LEU A 208 7.81 -7.91 5.91
N GLN A 209 7.97 -7.73 7.22
CA GLN A 209 9.14 -7.05 7.77
C GLN A 209 10.43 -7.86 7.67
N ARG A 210 10.32 -9.18 7.40
CA ARG A 210 11.45 -10.10 7.30
C ARG A 210 11.84 -10.43 5.86
N SER A 211 10.99 -10.12 4.88
CA SER A 211 11.30 -10.24 3.45
C SER A 211 12.26 -9.15 3.00
#